data_AF-A0A377HXF4-F1
#
_entry.id   AF-A0A377HXF4-F1
#
_cell.length_a   1.000
_cell.length_b   1.000
_cell.length_c   1.000
_cell.angle_alpha   90.00
_cell.angle_beta   90.00
_cell.angle_gamma   90.00
#
_symmetry.space_group_name_H-M   'P 1'
#
loop_
_entity.id
_entity.type
_entity.pdbx_description
1 polymer ?
#
loop_
_entity_poly.entity_id
_entity_poly.type
_entity_poly.pdbx_seq_one_letter_code
_entity_poly.pdbx_strand_id
1 'polypeptide(L)'
;MENKITLLKPDFEYMLICSVRYALTRKTYVTILTIDYIKQYWDELSDNTKRVITEDIKEGVELYNSEEFKIDNNSWRECLSWILAKGE
;
A
#
# COMPACT_ATOMS: atom_id res chain seq x y z
N MET A 1 15.59 17.19 -20.58
CA MET A 1 14.77 17.64 -19.43
C MET A 1 13.71 16.59 -19.20
N GLU A 2 13.72 15.93 -18.04
CA GLU A 2 12.56 15.13 -17.62
C GLU A 2 11.39 16.10 -17.37
N ASN A 3 10.29 15.87 -18.06
CA ASN A 3 9.04 16.56 -17.74
C ASN A 3 8.53 15.99 -16.41
N LYS A 4 8.69 16.76 -15.33
CA LYS A 4 8.15 16.39 -14.02
C LYS A 4 6.68 16.79 -13.96
N ILE A 5 5.81 15.80 -13.80
CA ILE A 5 4.42 16.03 -13.42
C ILE A 5 4.39 16.27 -11.91
N THR A 6 3.75 17.35 -11.47
CA THR A 6 3.54 17.65 -10.04
C THR A 6 2.10 17.34 -9.71
N LEU A 7 1.87 16.53 -8.68
CA LEU A 7 0.55 16.22 -8.12
C LEU A 7 0.37 16.98 -6.81
N LEU A 8 -0.85 17.45 -6.54
CA LEU A 8 -1.18 17.92 -5.20
C LEU A 8 -1.17 16.72 -4.24
N LYS A 9 -0.71 16.95 -3.01
CA LYS A 9 -0.63 15.89 -1.98
C LYS A 9 -1.94 15.10 -1.83
N PRO A 10 -3.13 15.73 -1.72
CA PRO A 10 -4.39 14.97 -1.60
C PRO A 10 -4.65 14.05 -2.79
N ASP A 11 -4.39 14.51 -4.01
CA ASP A 11 -4.60 13.71 -5.22
C ASP A 11 -3.65 12.50 -5.25
N PHE A 12 -2.38 12.71 -4.86
CA PHE A 12 -1.42 11.62 -4.71
C PHE A 12 -1.87 10.60 -3.65
N GLU A 13 -2.32 11.06 -2.49
CA GLU A 13 -2.80 10.18 -1.42
C GLU A 13 -4.01 9.36 -1.87
N TYR A 14 -4.99 9.98 -2.55
CA TYR A 14 -6.13 9.26 -3.12
C TYR A 14 -5.70 8.22 -4.16
N MET A 15 -4.76 8.58 -5.05
CA MET A 15 -4.23 7.65 -6.03
C MET A 15 -3.49 6.48 -5.38
N LEU A 16 -2.76 6.71 -4.30
CA LEU A 16 -2.08 5.66 -3.55
C LEU A 16 -3.10 4.71 -2.89
N ILE A 17 -4.15 5.23 -2.24
CA ILE A 17 -5.23 4.40 -1.68
C ILE A 17 -5.90 3.54 -2.77
N CYS A 18 -6.23 4.14 -3.91
CA CYS A 18 -6.75 3.40 -5.06
C CYS A 18 -5.80 2.30 -5.53
N SER A 19 -4.50 2.58 -5.57
CA SER A 19 -3.48 1.61 -5.96
C SER A 19 -3.41 0.44 -4.97
N VAL A 20 -3.47 0.71 -3.67
CA VAL A 20 -3.53 -0.33 -2.62
C VAL A 20 -4.73 -1.24 -2.81
N ARG A 21 -5.93 -0.67 -2.90
CA ARG A 21 -7.17 -1.44 -3.06
C ARG A 21 -7.19 -2.26 -4.34
N TYR A 22 -6.66 -1.70 -5.42
CA TYR A 22 -6.48 -2.44 -6.65
C TYR A 22 -5.52 -3.61 -6.45
N ALA A 23 -4.31 -3.34 -5.96
CA ALA A 23 -3.23 -4.31 -5.84
C ALA A 23 -3.53 -5.46 -4.87
N LEU A 24 -4.29 -5.23 -3.79
CA LEU A 24 -4.72 -6.27 -2.85
C LEU A 24 -5.44 -7.44 -3.54
N THR A 25 -6.14 -7.18 -4.64
CA THR A 25 -6.91 -8.19 -5.38
C THR A 25 -6.13 -8.89 -6.49
N ARG A 26 -4.83 -8.58 -6.65
CA ARG A 26 -4.04 -8.96 -7.82
C ARG A 26 -2.82 -9.80 -7.42
N LYS A 27 -2.37 -10.61 -8.38
CA LYS A 27 -1.15 -11.42 -8.28
C LYS A 27 -0.15 -10.97 -9.33
N THR A 28 0.29 -9.73 -9.22
CA THR A 28 1.10 -9.09 -10.25
C THR A 28 2.18 -8.22 -9.62
N TYR A 29 3.15 -7.79 -10.43
CA TYR A 29 4.21 -6.87 -10.01
C TYR A 29 3.71 -5.57 -9.37
N VAL A 30 2.41 -5.23 -9.57
CA VAL A 30 1.77 -4.05 -8.99
C VAL A 30 1.72 -4.14 -7.46
N THR A 31 1.67 -5.35 -6.86
CA THR A 31 1.77 -5.55 -5.41
C THR A 31 3.04 -4.93 -4.86
N ILE A 32 4.20 -5.36 -5.37
CA ILE A 32 5.52 -4.88 -4.91
C ILE A 32 5.68 -3.39 -5.22
N LEU A 33 5.31 -2.96 -6.43
CA LEU A 33 5.38 -1.55 -6.81
C LEU A 33 4.58 -0.66 -5.84
N THR A 34 3.38 -1.10 -5.46
CA THR A 34 2.52 -0.34 -4.55
C THR A 34 3.10 -0.32 -3.13
N ILE A 35 3.64 -1.44 -2.65
CA ILE A 35 4.33 -1.51 -1.35
C ILE A 35 5.55 -0.58 -1.33
N ASP A 36 6.32 -0.52 -2.42
CA ASP A 36 7.47 0.38 -2.52
C ASP A 36 7.04 1.85 -2.46
N TYR A 37 5.95 2.22 -3.14
CA TYR A 37 5.37 3.57 -3.03
C TYR A 37 4.89 3.88 -1.62
N ILE A 38 4.21 2.94 -0.93
CA ILE A 38 3.80 3.12 0.47
C ILE A 38 5.03 3.42 1.32
N LYS A 39 6.06 2.57 1.25
CA LYS A 39 7.28 2.71 2.07
C LYS A 39 8.05 3.98 1.77
N GLN A 40 8.17 4.34 0.49
CA GLN A 40 8.90 5.53 0.05
C GLN A 40 8.28 6.81 0.59
N TYR A 41 6.95 6.93 0.54
CA TYR A 41 6.25 8.17 0.87
C TYR A 41 5.59 8.17 2.25
N TRP A 42 5.71 7.08 3.02
CA TRP A 42 4.99 6.89 4.28
C TRP A 42 5.05 8.09 5.21
N ASP A 43 6.26 8.61 5.46
CA ASP A 43 6.47 9.70 6.41
C ASP A 43 5.83 11.02 5.95
N GLU A 44 5.56 11.17 4.64
CA GLU A 44 4.92 12.33 4.03
C GLU A 44 3.38 12.23 4.03
N LEU A 45 2.81 11.03 4.20
CA LEU A 45 1.36 10.83 4.17
C LEU A 45 0.67 11.44 5.39
N SER A 46 -0.57 11.91 5.19
CA SER A 46 -1.46 12.30 6.28
C SER A 46 -1.82 11.11 7.17
N ASP A 47 -2.09 11.37 8.45
CA ASP A 47 -2.48 10.33 9.41
C ASP A 47 -3.76 9.61 8.97
N ASN A 48 -4.70 10.32 8.35
CA ASN A 48 -5.90 9.70 7.80
C ASN A 48 -5.56 8.70 6.68
N THR A 49 -4.66 9.08 5.75
CA THR A 49 -4.24 8.19 4.66
C THR A 49 -3.47 6.99 5.18
N LYS A 50 -2.57 7.18 6.16
CA LYS A 50 -1.88 6.08 6.85
C LYS A 50 -2.86 5.10 7.49
N ARG A 51 -3.86 5.62 8.20
CA ARG A 51 -4.91 4.81 8.84
C ARG A 51 -5.70 4.00 7.80
N VAL A 52 -6.17 4.64 6.73
CA VAL A 52 -6.94 3.96 5.67
C VAL A 52 -6.12 2.86 5.00
N ILE A 53 -4.86 3.14 4.62
CA ILE A 53 -3.98 2.12 4.01
C ILE A 53 -3.76 0.95 4.97
N THR A 54 -3.54 1.24 6.25
CA THR A 54 -3.33 0.20 7.28
C THR A 54 -4.55 -0.71 7.42
N GLU A 55 -5.75 -0.11 7.49
CA GLU A 55 -7.03 -0.82 7.57
C GLU A 55 -7.26 -1.67 6.31
N ASP A 56 -7.09 -1.09 5.11
CA ASP A 56 -7.27 -1.80 3.83
C ASP A 56 -6.32 -3.01 3.71
N ILE A 57 -5.03 -2.85 4.08
CA ILE A 57 -4.05 -3.95 4.04
C ILE A 57 -4.41 -5.03 5.05
N LYS A 58 -4.80 -4.64 6.28
CA LYS A 58 -5.19 -5.59 7.32
C LYS A 58 -6.39 -6.43 6.87
N GLU A 59 -7.41 -5.81 6.31
CA GLU A 59 -8.59 -6.51 5.77
C GLU A 59 -8.21 -7.42 4.60
N GLY A 60 -7.39 -6.93 3.66
CA GLY A 60 -6.97 -7.70 2.49
C GLY A 60 -6.14 -8.93 2.84
N VAL A 61 -5.23 -8.84 3.81
CA VAL A 61 -4.43 -9.98 4.30
C VAL A 61 -5.32 -11.11 4.83
N GLU A 62 -6.41 -10.77 5.53
CA GLU A 62 -7.37 -11.75 6.04
C GLU A 62 -8.24 -12.32 4.91
N LEU A 63 -8.78 -11.47 4.03
CA LEU A 63 -9.66 -11.87 2.94
C LEU A 63 -8.96 -12.78 1.90
N TYR A 64 -7.69 -12.52 1.61
CA TYR A 64 -6.92 -13.26 0.60
C TYR A 64 -5.98 -14.30 1.21
N ASN A 65 -6.29 -14.83 2.39
CA ASN A 65 -5.48 -15.84 3.08
C ASN A 65 -5.70 -17.26 2.50
N SER A 66 -5.32 -17.44 1.23
CA SER A 66 -5.40 -18.73 0.52
C SER A 66 -4.09 -19.04 -0.19
N GLU A 67 -3.87 -20.32 -0.53
CA GLU A 67 -2.65 -20.75 -1.24
C GLU A 67 -2.50 -20.04 -2.61
N GLU A 68 -3.62 -19.71 -3.23
CA GLU A 68 -3.68 -18.99 -4.51
C GLU A 68 -3.05 -17.59 -4.44
N PHE A 69 -3.13 -16.90 -3.31
CA PHE A 69 -2.64 -15.53 -3.11
C PHE A 69 -1.39 -15.46 -2.20
N LYS A 70 -0.84 -16.59 -1.81
CA LYS A 70 0.15 -16.70 -0.73
C LYS A 70 1.37 -15.79 -0.89
N ILE A 71 1.93 -15.68 -2.10
CA ILE A 71 3.13 -14.87 -2.35
C ILE A 71 2.84 -13.38 -2.15
N ASP A 72 1.80 -12.87 -2.80
CA ASP A 72 1.38 -11.48 -2.66
C ASP A 72 0.90 -11.16 -1.24
N ASN A 73 0.15 -12.08 -0.62
CA ASN A 73 -0.32 -11.93 0.77
C ASN A 73 0.85 -11.87 1.75
N ASN A 74 1.89 -12.70 1.59
CA ASN A 74 3.10 -12.60 2.40
C ASN A 74 3.78 -11.22 2.25
N SER A 75 3.81 -10.67 1.03
CA SER A 75 4.35 -9.32 0.79
C SER A 75 3.52 -8.24 1.51
N TRP A 76 2.19 -8.37 1.49
CA TRP A 76 1.29 -7.48 2.23
C TRP A 76 1.44 -7.63 3.75
N ARG A 77 1.64 -8.84 4.26
CA ARG A 77 1.93 -9.09 5.69
C ARG A 77 3.22 -8.43 6.13
N GLU A 78 4.28 -8.56 5.33
CA GLU A 78 5.56 -7.89 5.59
C GLU A 78 5.41 -6.37 5.58
N CYS A 79 4.63 -5.84 4.62
CA CYS A 79 4.30 -4.42 4.58
C CYS A 79 3.53 -3.98 5.84
N LEU A 80 2.51 -4.73 6.26
CA LEU A 80 1.73 -4.44 7.46
C LEU A 80 2.59 -4.48 8.72
N SER A 81 3.45 -5.49 8.88
CA SER A 81 4.40 -5.55 10.00
C SER A 81 5.34 -4.34 10.02
N TRP A 82 5.83 -3.91 8.87
CA TRP A 82 6.64 -2.70 8.74
C TRP A 82 5.87 -1.43 9.14
N ILE A 83 4.60 -1.30 8.72
CA ILE A 83 3.73 -0.16 9.08
C ILE A 83 3.51 -0.13 10.60
N LEU A 84 3.19 -1.26 11.21
CA LEU A 84 2.91 -1.34 12.65
C LEU A 84 4.14 -0.99 13.48
N ALA A 85 5.33 -1.43 13.07
CA ALA A 85 6.60 -1.07 13.70
C ALA A 85 6.98 0.42 13.59
N LYS A 86 6.29 1.19 12.73
CA LYS A 86 6.46 2.65 12.60
C LYS A 86 5.50 3.45 13.48
N GLY A 87 4.45 2.81 14.01
CA GLY A 87 3.45 3.44 14.88
C GLY A 87 3.73 3.26 16.38
N GLU A 88 4.72 2.44 16.73
CA GLU A 88 5.38 2.37 18.05
C GLU A 88 6.48 3.43 18.16
#